data_AF-A0A914CMU5-F1
#
_entry.id   AF-A0A914CMU5-F1
#
_cell.length_a   1.000
_cell.length_b   1.000
_cell.length_c   1.000
_cell.angle_alpha   90.00
_cell.angle_beta   90.00
_cell.angle_gamma   90.00
#
_symmetry.space_group_name_H-M   'P 1'
#
loop_
_entity.id
_entity.type
_entity.pdbx_description
1 polymer ?
#
loop_
_entity_poly.entity_id
_entity_poly.type
_entity_poly.pdbx_seq_one_letter_code
_entity_poly.pdbx_strand_id
1 'polypeptide(L)'
;MYKFAIVVALAIFAVASAQTTKQPDLHDCRICEFILALAKHHFHNNITDEAALKAQLLAECAHISNSADQTTCKNIVNNNIDKIYADLQAGDNAGQTCVDINYCTPAETGIPQNFTGTPPSFAPNAKVRARRQATLSTTVSPQQLCQQCNKLIGYAEYFFHKNPNATQAQVQAELEHDCSRDPNEQQQCVAFVDANIATIYSDLKAGKRPNQICADLGVCPTLPPSTPTAAANFFKLR
;
A
#
# COMPACT_ATOMS: atom_id res chain seq x y z
N MET A 1 -27.37 -58.70 39.97
CA MET A 1 -27.79 -57.79 41.04
C MET A 1 -27.15 -56.43 40.78
N TYR A 2 -27.98 -55.49 40.33
CA TYR A 2 -27.67 -54.08 40.07
C TYR A 2 -27.17 -53.36 41.32
N LYS A 3 -25.91 -52.90 41.32
CA LYS A 3 -25.38 -51.73 42.06
C LYS A 3 -24.03 -51.43 41.37
N PHE A 4 -23.76 -50.34 40.67
CA PHE A 4 -24.16 -48.95 40.81
C PHE A 4 -24.18 -48.29 39.43
N ALA A 5 -25.31 -47.68 39.10
CA ALA A 5 -25.35 -46.59 38.14
C ALA A 5 -24.57 -45.40 38.69
N ILE A 6 -24.23 -44.46 37.79
CA ILE A 6 -23.50 -43.20 38.03
C ILE A 6 -21.98 -43.35 37.87
N VAL A 7 -21.49 -43.28 36.63
CA VAL A 7 -20.67 -42.14 36.17
C VAL A 7 -20.89 -42.03 34.65
N VAL A 8 -21.89 -41.23 34.28
CA VAL A 8 -21.96 -40.60 32.97
C VAL A 8 -20.84 -39.56 32.95
N ALA A 9 -19.76 -39.82 32.23
CA ALA A 9 -18.77 -38.81 31.90
C ALA A 9 -18.41 -38.96 30.42
N LEU A 10 -19.12 -38.16 29.63
CA LEU A 10 -18.95 -37.94 28.21
C LEU A 10 -17.50 -37.55 27.91
N ALA A 11 -16.73 -38.46 27.33
CA ALA A 11 -15.47 -38.11 26.67
C ALA A 11 -15.79 -37.53 25.28
N ILE A 12 -16.39 -36.33 25.26
CA ILE A 12 -16.34 -35.46 24.08
C ILE A 12 -14.93 -34.90 24.09
N PHE A 13 -14.00 -35.58 23.42
CA PHE A 13 -12.75 -34.96 23.01
C PHE A 13 -13.13 -33.89 21.98
N ALA A 14 -13.41 -32.69 22.48
CA ALA A 14 -13.40 -31.48 21.68
C ALA A 14 -11.99 -31.37 21.10
N VAL A 15 -11.85 -31.75 19.83
CA VAL A 15 -10.68 -31.41 19.03
C VAL A 15 -10.75 -29.90 18.87
N ALA A 16 -10.17 -29.17 19.83
CA ALA A 16 -9.89 -27.77 19.65
C ALA A 16 -8.86 -27.69 18.54
N SER A 17 -9.32 -27.52 17.30
CA SER A 17 -8.49 -26.96 16.25
C SER A 17 -8.06 -25.58 16.76
N ALA A 18 -6.84 -25.53 17.32
CA ALA A 18 -6.14 -24.29 17.52
C ALA A 18 -5.98 -23.67 16.14
N GLN A 19 -6.94 -22.82 15.76
CA GLN A 19 -6.77 -21.91 14.65
C GLN A 19 -5.67 -20.96 15.11
N THR A 20 -4.44 -21.27 14.73
CA THR A 20 -3.32 -20.35 14.82
C THR A 20 -3.76 -19.11 14.05
N THR A 21 -4.18 -18.06 14.75
CA THR A 21 -4.34 -16.74 14.16
C THR A 21 -2.93 -16.27 13.84
N LYS A 22 -2.40 -16.73 12.70
CA LYS A 22 -1.15 -16.24 12.10
C LYS A 22 -1.37 -14.74 11.96
N GLN A 23 -0.62 -13.92 12.71
CA GLN A 23 -0.59 -12.48 12.43
C GLN A 23 -0.30 -12.30 10.93
N PRO A 24 -0.88 -11.28 10.27
CA PRO A 24 -0.51 -10.96 8.90
C PRO A 24 1.01 -10.93 8.82
N ASP A 25 1.57 -11.76 7.96
CA ASP A 25 3.01 -11.76 7.76
C ASP A 25 3.34 -10.46 7.04
N LEU A 26 4.32 -9.71 7.52
CA LEU A 26 4.81 -8.49 6.87
C LEU A 26 5.09 -8.73 5.37
N HIS A 27 5.44 -9.96 5.01
CA HIS A 27 5.58 -10.40 3.63
C HIS A 27 4.27 -10.36 2.82
N ASP A 28 3.19 -10.91 3.37
CA ASP A 28 1.86 -10.91 2.75
C ASP A 28 1.32 -9.47 2.63
N CYS A 29 1.61 -8.62 3.61
CA CYS A 29 1.30 -7.18 3.58
C CYS A 29 1.99 -6.48 2.39
N ARG A 30 3.29 -6.73 2.18
CA ARG A 30 4.02 -6.16 1.03
C ARG A 30 3.46 -6.58 -0.32
N ILE A 31 3.04 -7.84 -0.44
CA ILE A 31 2.40 -8.32 -1.68
C ILE A 31 1.06 -7.60 -1.89
N CYS A 32 0.29 -7.38 -0.83
CA CYS A 32 -0.96 -6.60 -0.92
C CYS A 32 -0.71 -5.15 -1.34
N GLU A 33 0.26 -4.46 -0.73
CA GLU A 33 0.60 -3.08 -1.08
C GLU A 33 1.04 -2.96 -2.54
N PHE A 34 1.84 -3.91 -3.02
CA PHE A 34 2.22 -4.00 -4.43
C PHE A 34 1.01 -4.15 -5.36
N ILE A 35 0.07 -5.05 -5.03
CA ILE A 35 -1.16 -5.24 -5.80
C ILE A 35 -1.96 -3.93 -5.88
N LEU A 36 -2.08 -3.19 -4.78
CA LEU A 36 -2.84 -1.94 -4.78
C LEU A 36 -2.14 -0.81 -5.53
N ALA A 37 -0.81 -0.77 -5.53
CA ALA A 37 -0.07 0.15 -6.37
C ALA A 37 -0.36 -0.11 -7.87
N LEU A 38 -0.32 -1.38 -8.28
CA LEU A 38 -0.70 -1.79 -9.64
C LEU A 38 -2.17 -1.49 -9.95
N ALA A 39 -3.06 -1.78 -9.00
CA ALA A 39 -4.49 -1.58 -9.20
C ALA A 39 -4.80 -0.10 -9.44
N LYS A 40 -4.15 0.79 -8.69
CA LYS A 40 -4.22 2.25 -8.90
C LYS A 40 -3.68 2.68 -10.26
N HIS A 41 -2.55 2.11 -10.70
CA HIS A 41 -1.98 2.42 -12.01
C HIS A 41 -2.96 2.03 -13.13
N HIS A 42 -3.47 0.82 -13.12
CA HIS A 42 -4.43 0.33 -14.11
C HIS A 42 -5.74 1.13 -14.09
N PHE A 43 -6.27 1.43 -12.90
CA PHE A 43 -7.50 2.20 -12.74
C PHE A 43 -7.39 3.62 -13.33
N HIS A 44 -6.25 4.29 -13.13
CA HIS A 44 -5.98 5.59 -13.75
C HIS A 44 -5.70 5.51 -15.27
N ASN A 45 -5.31 4.35 -15.77
CA ASN A 45 -5.08 4.10 -17.20
C ASN A 45 -6.33 3.56 -17.91
N ASN A 46 -7.50 4.12 -17.57
CA ASN A 46 -8.81 3.83 -18.16
C ASN A 46 -9.35 2.41 -17.96
N ILE A 47 -8.85 1.65 -16.98
CA ILE A 47 -9.51 0.40 -16.56
C ILE A 47 -10.59 0.75 -15.54
N THR A 48 -11.82 0.89 -16.04
CA THR A 48 -13.00 1.18 -15.21
C THR A 48 -13.88 -0.04 -14.99
N ASP A 49 -13.46 -1.23 -15.41
CA ASP A 49 -14.20 -2.48 -15.23
C ASP A 49 -13.49 -3.39 -14.23
N GLU A 50 -14.23 -3.92 -13.26
CA GLU A 50 -13.68 -4.77 -12.19
C GLU A 50 -13.04 -6.03 -12.75
N ALA A 51 -13.67 -6.69 -13.72
CA ALA A 51 -13.15 -7.92 -14.31
C ALA A 51 -11.88 -7.66 -15.13
N ALA A 52 -11.82 -6.53 -15.85
CA ALA A 52 -10.62 -6.09 -16.54
C ALA A 52 -9.48 -5.77 -15.55
N LEU A 53 -9.78 -5.09 -14.44
CA LEU A 53 -8.80 -4.83 -13.37
C LEU A 53 -8.27 -6.14 -12.79
N LYS A 54 -9.15 -7.09 -12.48
CA LYS A 54 -8.80 -8.44 -12.02
C LYS A 54 -7.84 -9.13 -12.97
N ALA A 55 -8.17 -9.11 -14.27
CA ALA A 55 -7.38 -9.79 -15.29
C ALA A 55 -5.97 -9.22 -15.38
N GLN A 56 -5.81 -7.89 -15.31
CA GLN A 56 -4.48 -7.26 -15.30
C GLN A 56 -3.68 -7.59 -14.05
N LEU A 57 -4.30 -7.51 -12.87
CA LEU A 57 -3.62 -7.85 -11.62
C LEU A 57 -3.18 -9.32 -11.60
N LEU A 58 -3.99 -10.25 -12.11
CA LEU A 58 -3.62 -11.66 -12.24
C LEU A 58 -2.49 -11.89 -13.26
N ALA A 59 -2.48 -11.13 -14.36
CA ALA A 59 -1.39 -11.16 -15.33
C ALA A 59 -0.07 -10.68 -14.69
N GLU A 60 -0.12 -9.61 -13.91
CA GLU A 60 1.03 -9.12 -13.16
C GLU A 60 1.53 -10.13 -12.13
N CYS A 61 0.63 -10.75 -11.36
CA CYS A 61 0.99 -11.83 -10.43
C CYS A 61 1.70 -12.99 -11.14
N ALA A 62 1.37 -13.29 -12.40
CA ALA A 62 1.99 -14.40 -13.14
C ALA A 62 3.48 -14.18 -13.46
N HIS A 63 3.97 -12.93 -13.37
CA HIS A 63 5.38 -12.61 -13.55
C HIS A 63 6.23 -12.78 -12.28
N ILE A 64 5.60 -13.02 -11.12
CA ILE A 64 6.31 -13.29 -9.88
C ILE A 64 6.98 -14.67 -9.99
N SER A 65 8.32 -14.67 -9.90
CA SER A 65 9.13 -15.89 -10.11
C SER A 65 9.05 -16.87 -8.93
N ASN A 66 8.84 -16.36 -7.71
CA ASN A 66 8.62 -17.19 -6.54
C ASN A 66 7.18 -17.75 -6.58
N SER A 67 7.03 -19.07 -6.54
CA SER A 67 5.72 -19.73 -6.66
C SER A 67 4.81 -19.51 -5.46
N ALA A 68 5.36 -19.36 -4.25
CA ALA A 68 4.60 -19.04 -3.05
C ALA A 68 4.06 -17.60 -3.14
N ASP A 69 4.92 -16.64 -3.48
CA ASP A 69 4.54 -15.22 -3.61
C ASP A 69 3.54 -15.02 -4.75
N GLN A 70 3.75 -15.72 -5.86
CA GLN A 70 2.80 -15.75 -6.98
C GLN A 70 1.43 -16.26 -6.53
N THR A 71 1.41 -17.33 -5.72
CA THR A 71 0.16 -17.91 -5.20
C THR A 71 -0.51 -16.94 -4.24
N THR A 72 0.23 -16.35 -3.31
CA THR A 72 -0.26 -15.32 -2.38
C THR A 72 -0.83 -14.13 -3.14
N CYS A 73 -0.13 -13.63 -4.16
CA CYS A 73 -0.59 -12.53 -5.01
C CYS A 73 -1.93 -12.86 -5.68
N LYS A 74 -2.02 -14.02 -6.34
CA LYS A 74 -3.25 -14.48 -6.99
C LYS A 74 -4.39 -14.65 -5.99
N ASN A 75 -4.12 -15.13 -4.78
CA ASN A 75 -5.14 -15.28 -3.74
C ASN A 75 -5.67 -13.94 -3.23
N ILE A 76 -4.80 -12.97 -2.98
CA ILE A 76 -5.20 -11.61 -2.59
C ILE A 76 -6.13 -11.02 -3.66
N VAL A 77 -5.74 -11.07 -4.94
CA VAL A 77 -6.55 -10.56 -6.05
C VAL A 77 -7.88 -11.31 -6.14
N ASN A 78 -7.86 -12.64 -6.15
CA ASN A 78 -9.08 -13.43 -6.36
C ASN A 78 -10.13 -13.25 -5.27
N ASN A 79 -9.69 -13.10 -4.02
CA ASN A 79 -10.57 -13.07 -2.86
C ASN A 79 -11.03 -11.67 -2.48
N ASN A 80 -10.39 -10.61 -3.00
CA ASN A 80 -10.64 -9.24 -2.54
C ASN A 80 -10.80 -8.23 -3.68
N ILE A 81 -10.94 -8.69 -4.94
CA ILE A 81 -11.04 -7.79 -6.09
C ILE A 81 -12.21 -6.81 -5.96
N ASP A 82 -13.32 -7.25 -5.40
CA ASP A 82 -14.52 -6.46 -5.13
C ASP A 82 -14.21 -5.30 -4.18
N LYS A 83 -13.57 -5.56 -3.04
CA LYS A 83 -13.14 -4.52 -2.09
C LYS A 83 -12.09 -3.61 -2.70
N ILE A 84 -11.07 -4.18 -3.35
CA ILE A 84 -10.00 -3.43 -4.00
C ILE A 84 -10.58 -2.45 -5.02
N TYR A 85 -11.48 -2.91 -5.88
CA TYR A 85 -12.10 -2.08 -6.91
C TYR A 85 -13.03 -1.02 -6.30
N ALA A 86 -13.84 -1.37 -5.29
CA ALA A 86 -14.72 -0.43 -4.60
C ALA A 86 -13.94 0.70 -3.89
N ASP A 87 -12.85 0.38 -3.19
CA ASP A 87 -11.99 1.35 -2.52
C ASP A 87 -11.30 2.28 -3.53
N LEU A 88 -10.91 1.76 -4.71
CA LEU A 88 -10.37 2.58 -5.80
C LEU A 88 -11.40 3.56 -6.36
N GLN A 89 -12.65 3.13 -6.53
CA GLN A 89 -13.75 4.01 -6.94
C GLN A 89 -14.04 5.11 -5.89
N ALA A 90 -13.86 4.79 -4.60
CA ALA A 90 -13.99 5.74 -3.50
C ALA A 90 -12.81 6.73 -3.39
N GLY A 91 -11.71 6.47 -4.11
CA GLY A 91 -10.49 7.28 -4.06
C GLY A 91 -9.60 6.99 -2.84
N ASP A 92 -9.71 5.81 -2.25
CA ASP A 92 -9.04 5.46 -1.00
C ASP A 92 -7.52 5.18 -1.14
N ASN A 93 -6.81 5.26 -0.02
CA ASN A 93 -5.37 5.03 0.05
C ASN A 93 -5.04 3.51 0.06
N ALA A 94 -3.85 3.15 -0.44
CA ALA A 94 -3.51 1.74 -0.64
C ALA A 94 -3.27 1.00 0.70
N GLY A 95 -2.63 1.64 1.66
CA GLY A 95 -2.37 1.01 2.96
C GLY A 95 -3.66 0.61 3.70
N GLN A 96 -4.70 1.45 3.64
CA GLN A 96 -5.96 1.19 4.35
C GLN A 96 -6.72 0.00 3.78
N THR A 97 -6.82 -0.12 2.46
CA THR A 97 -7.48 -1.30 1.85
C THR A 97 -6.83 -2.60 2.31
N CYS A 98 -5.48 -2.68 2.32
CA CYS A 98 -4.77 -3.87 2.79
C CYS A 98 -4.98 -4.19 4.28
N VAL A 99 -5.18 -3.16 5.11
CA VAL A 99 -5.59 -3.33 6.51
C VAL A 99 -7.02 -3.88 6.57
N ASP A 100 -7.94 -3.31 5.80
CA ASP A 100 -9.34 -3.73 5.79
C ASP A 100 -9.53 -5.17 5.33
N ILE A 101 -8.70 -5.63 4.39
CA ILE A 101 -8.72 -7.02 3.91
C ILE A 101 -7.80 -7.96 4.73
N ASN A 102 -7.27 -7.49 5.86
CA ASN A 102 -6.47 -8.24 6.84
C ASN A 102 -5.13 -8.79 6.31
N TYR A 103 -4.58 -8.19 5.26
CA TYR A 103 -3.23 -8.52 4.78
C TYR A 103 -2.15 -7.65 5.41
N CYS A 104 -2.52 -6.50 5.98
CA CYS A 104 -1.64 -5.66 6.77
C CYS A 104 -2.25 -5.39 8.15
N THR A 105 -1.38 -5.14 9.12
CA THR A 105 -1.76 -4.48 10.37
C THR A 105 -1.54 -2.97 10.27
N PRO A 106 -2.26 -2.14 11.04
CA PRO A 106 -2.03 -0.69 11.00
C PRO A 106 -0.61 -0.29 11.44
N ALA A 107 0.12 -1.18 12.13
CA ALA A 107 1.51 -0.95 12.53
C ALA A 107 2.49 -1.05 11.34
N GLU A 108 2.13 -1.81 10.29
CA GLU A 108 2.98 -2.08 9.13
C GLU A 108 2.83 -1.02 8.03
N THR A 109 1.67 -0.38 7.95
CA THR A 109 1.35 0.67 6.95
C THR A 109 1.87 2.05 7.33
N GLY A 110 2.46 2.22 8.53
CA GLY A 110 2.90 3.52 9.04
C GLY A 110 1.73 4.49 9.32
N ILE A 111 0.48 4.00 9.34
CA ILE A 111 -0.71 4.77 9.69
C ILE A 111 -0.83 4.80 11.23
N PRO A 112 -0.87 5.97 11.88
CA PRO A 112 -1.01 6.03 13.34
C PRO A 112 -2.34 5.41 13.80
N GLN A 113 -2.26 4.58 14.85
CA GLN A 113 -3.30 3.69 15.40
C GLN A 113 -4.61 4.36 15.89
N ASN A 114 -4.80 5.65 15.63
CA ASN A 114 -5.94 6.45 16.11
C ASN A 114 -6.87 6.97 15.01
N PHE A 115 -6.82 6.38 13.81
CA PHE A 115 -7.83 6.65 12.78
C PHE A 115 -9.10 5.83 13.08
N THR A 116 -9.94 6.33 13.98
CA THR A 116 -11.28 5.78 14.17
C THR A 116 -12.10 6.10 12.92
N GLY A 117 -12.46 5.06 12.17
CA GLY A 117 -13.17 5.12 10.90
C GLY A 117 -14.58 5.70 10.97
N THR A 118 -14.67 7.01 11.16
CA THR A 118 -15.78 7.80 10.63
C THR A 118 -15.20 8.80 9.65
N PRO A 119 -15.49 8.71 8.34
CA PRO A 119 -15.24 9.84 7.45
C PRO A 119 -15.98 11.07 8.03
N PRO A 120 -15.41 12.30 7.96
CA PRO A 120 -16.21 13.48 8.25
C PRO A 120 -17.44 13.41 7.35
N SER A 121 -18.61 13.29 7.97
CA SER A 121 -19.89 13.35 7.27
C SER A 121 -19.98 14.72 6.62
N PHE A 122 -19.62 14.81 5.33
CA PHE A 122 -20.05 15.92 4.49
C PHE A 122 -21.55 15.73 4.30
N ALA A 123 -22.32 16.21 5.27
CA ALA A 123 -23.75 16.37 5.09
C ALA A 123 -23.97 17.20 3.82
N PRO A 124 -24.87 16.79 2.90
CA PRO A 124 -25.19 17.56 1.73
C PRO A 124 -26.02 18.76 2.17
N ASN A 125 -25.37 19.81 2.67
CA ASN A 125 -26.05 21.06 2.94
C ASN A 125 -26.20 21.80 1.61
N ALA A 126 -27.31 21.47 0.94
CA ALA A 126 -27.87 22.23 -0.15
C ALA A 126 -28.10 23.68 0.31
N LYS A 127 -27.10 24.55 0.08
CA LYS A 127 -27.19 26.02 -0.09
C LYS A 127 -25.78 26.65 -0.03
N VAL A 128 -24.93 26.38 -1.03
CA VAL A 128 -23.81 27.29 -1.34
C VAL A 128 -23.88 27.67 -2.81
N ARG A 129 -24.96 28.38 -3.14
CA ARG A 129 -25.04 29.23 -4.33
C ARG A 129 -24.95 30.67 -3.82
N ALA A 130 -23.73 31.19 -3.67
CA ALA A 130 -23.36 32.61 -3.77
C ALA A 130 -21.99 32.88 -3.14
N ARG A 131 -20.93 32.82 -3.95
CA ARG A 131 -19.96 33.91 -4.17
C ARG A 131 -18.74 33.35 -4.90
N ARG A 132 -18.64 33.69 -6.18
CA ARG A 132 -17.36 33.71 -6.88
C ARG A 132 -16.54 34.87 -6.33
N GLN A 133 -15.24 34.60 -6.17
CA GLN A 133 -14.11 35.52 -6.06
C GLN A 133 -13.93 36.25 -4.73
N ALA A 134 -12.99 35.76 -3.91
CA ALA A 134 -11.71 36.43 -3.66
C ALA A 134 -10.79 35.51 -2.83
N THR A 135 -9.52 35.41 -3.25
CA THR A 135 -8.36 34.77 -2.59
C THR A 135 -8.41 33.25 -2.37
N LEU A 136 -8.06 32.51 -3.44
CA LEU A 136 -7.62 31.12 -3.41
C LEU A 136 -6.17 31.10 -2.89
N SER A 137 -5.97 30.80 -1.61
CA SER A 137 -4.65 30.40 -1.11
C SER A 137 -4.51 28.89 -1.30
N THR A 138 -3.94 28.49 -2.44
CA THR A 138 -3.55 27.11 -2.73
C THR A 138 -2.30 26.75 -1.92
N THR A 139 -2.46 26.57 -0.60
CA THR A 139 -1.41 25.94 0.22
C THR A 139 -1.61 24.43 0.13
N VAL A 140 -0.88 23.80 -0.78
CA VAL A 140 -0.72 22.33 -0.79
C VAL A 140 -0.12 21.93 0.55
N SER A 141 -0.75 21.00 1.27
CA SER A 141 -0.24 20.58 2.57
C SER A 141 1.06 19.75 2.42
N PRO A 142 1.97 19.76 3.41
CA PRO A 142 3.17 18.93 3.38
C PRO A 142 2.86 17.43 3.19
N GLN A 143 1.72 16.97 3.71
CA GLN A 143 1.25 15.60 3.51
C GLN A 143 0.87 15.31 2.06
N GLN A 144 0.24 16.26 1.36
CA GLN A 144 -0.10 16.11 -0.06
C GLN A 144 1.17 16.05 -0.93
N LEU A 145 2.17 16.90 -0.65
CA LEU A 145 3.47 16.86 -1.34
C LEU A 145 4.19 15.52 -1.10
N CYS A 146 4.19 15.04 0.14
CA CYS A 146 4.76 13.74 0.47
C CYS A 146 4.03 12.60 -0.26
N GLN A 147 2.69 12.64 -0.37
CA GLN A 147 1.92 11.65 -1.13
C GLN A 147 2.23 11.70 -2.64
N GLN A 148 2.34 12.90 -3.22
CA GLN A 148 2.73 13.07 -4.62
C GLN A 148 4.13 12.51 -4.89
N CYS A 149 5.10 12.79 -4.02
CA CYS A 149 6.44 12.22 -4.13
C CYS A 149 6.39 10.68 -4.06
N ASN A 150 5.72 10.11 -3.04
CA ASN A 150 5.63 8.65 -2.89
C ASN A 150 5.03 7.99 -4.13
N LYS A 151 4.01 8.61 -4.72
CA LYS A 151 3.38 8.12 -5.95
C LYS A 151 4.36 8.12 -7.12
N LEU A 152 5.06 9.23 -7.34
CA LEU A 152 6.04 9.38 -8.42
C LEU A 152 7.19 8.38 -8.27
N ILE A 153 7.77 8.28 -7.08
CA ILE A 153 8.86 7.32 -6.80
C ILE A 153 8.39 5.87 -6.88
N GLY A 154 7.15 5.58 -6.49
CA GLY A 154 6.57 4.24 -6.64
C GLY A 154 6.50 3.77 -8.09
N TYR A 155 6.26 4.67 -9.05
CA TYR A 155 6.34 4.31 -10.47
C TYR A 155 7.77 4.01 -10.91
N ALA A 156 8.75 4.80 -10.45
CA ALA A 156 10.15 4.50 -10.73
C ALA A 156 10.60 3.16 -10.13
N GLU A 157 10.15 2.82 -8.92
CA GLU A 157 10.43 1.52 -8.28
C GLU A 157 9.84 0.36 -9.11
N TYR A 158 8.60 0.47 -9.57
CA TYR A 158 7.98 -0.52 -10.44
C TYR A 158 8.75 -0.68 -11.77
N PHE A 159 9.08 0.43 -12.43
CA PHE A 159 9.86 0.42 -13.66
C PHE A 159 11.23 -0.24 -13.44
N PHE A 160 11.90 0.08 -12.33
CA PHE A 160 13.20 -0.47 -11.97
C PHE A 160 13.12 -1.98 -11.70
N HIS A 161 12.05 -2.46 -11.07
CA HIS A 161 11.83 -3.89 -10.84
C HIS A 161 11.65 -4.67 -12.16
N LYS A 162 10.91 -4.10 -13.12
CA LYS A 162 10.73 -4.69 -14.46
C LYS A 162 12.00 -4.59 -15.32
N ASN A 163 12.85 -3.60 -15.06
CA ASN A 163 14.05 -3.31 -15.81
C ASN A 163 15.26 -3.21 -14.86
N PRO A 164 15.75 -4.32 -14.30
CA PRO A 164 16.80 -4.31 -13.26
C PRO A 164 18.14 -3.72 -13.75
N ASN A 165 18.32 -3.60 -15.07
CA ASN A 165 19.50 -2.99 -15.70
C ASN A 165 19.22 -1.58 -16.25
N ALA A 166 18.12 -0.93 -15.83
CA ALA A 166 17.78 0.42 -16.27
C ALA A 166 18.89 1.41 -15.91
N THR A 167 19.25 2.24 -16.89
CA THR A 167 20.16 3.37 -16.71
C THR A 167 19.44 4.54 -16.02
N GLN A 168 20.20 5.45 -15.43
CA GLN A 168 19.64 6.67 -14.83
C GLN A 168 18.79 7.45 -15.84
N ALA A 169 19.25 7.56 -17.09
CA ALA A 169 18.53 8.26 -18.15
C ALA A 169 17.19 7.60 -18.50
N GLN A 170 17.11 6.27 -18.45
CA GLN A 170 15.85 5.55 -18.68
C GLN A 170 14.87 5.75 -17.52
N VAL A 171 15.36 5.72 -16.27
CA VAL A 171 14.53 6.03 -15.10
C VAL A 171 14.04 7.48 -15.14
N GLN A 172 14.89 8.41 -15.55
CA GLN A 172 14.52 9.81 -15.73
C GLN A 172 13.41 9.97 -16.75
N ALA A 173 13.59 9.39 -17.94
CA ALA A 173 12.61 9.46 -19.01
C ALA A 173 11.25 8.86 -18.61
N GLU A 174 11.25 7.76 -17.84
CA GLU A 174 10.00 7.18 -17.33
C GLU A 174 9.31 8.11 -16.33
N LEU A 175 10.08 8.71 -15.40
CA LEU A 175 9.55 9.65 -14.43
C LEU A 175 8.99 10.94 -15.08
N GLU A 176 9.69 11.48 -16.07
CA GLU A 176 9.21 12.62 -16.86
C GLU A 176 7.96 12.28 -17.67
N HIS A 177 7.89 11.06 -18.20
CA HIS A 177 6.68 10.55 -18.85
C HIS A 177 5.51 10.46 -17.84
N ASP A 178 5.75 9.99 -16.62
CA ASP A 178 4.72 9.98 -15.58
C ASP A 178 4.29 11.39 -15.15
N CYS A 179 5.20 12.36 -15.16
CA CYS A 179 4.87 13.77 -14.94
C CYS A 179 3.88 14.32 -15.98
N SER A 180 3.85 13.78 -17.20
CA SER A 180 2.92 14.22 -18.24
C SER A 180 1.45 13.86 -17.96
N ARG A 181 1.19 12.98 -16.97
CA ARG A 181 -0.16 12.55 -16.60
C ARG A 181 -0.94 13.61 -15.83
N ASP A 182 -0.28 14.60 -15.26
CA ASP A 182 -0.92 15.79 -14.68
C ASP A 182 -0.46 17.06 -15.41
N PRO A 183 -1.21 17.54 -16.41
CA PRO A 183 -0.83 18.73 -17.18
C PRO A 183 -0.70 20.01 -16.36
N ASN A 184 -1.35 20.10 -15.19
CA ASN A 184 -1.30 21.30 -14.36
C ASN A 184 -0.03 21.35 -13.51
N GLU A 185 0.52 20.19 -13.14
CA GLU A 185 1.73 20.07 -12.32
C GLU A 185 2.96 19.57 -13.11
N GLN A 186 2.80 19.24 -14.40
CA GLN A 186 3.83 18.62 -15.23
C GLN A 186 5.19 19.33 -15.14
N GLN A 187 5.22 20.66 -15.29
CA GLN A 187 6.47 21.43 -15.25
C GLN A 187 7.17 21.34 -13.89
N GLN A 188 6.40 21.37 -12.80
CA GLN A 188 6.93 21.27 -11.44
C GLN A 188 7.43 19.85 -11.17
N CYS A 189 6.71 18.84 -11.64
CA CYS A 189 7.09 17.45 -11.56
C CYS A 189 8.39 17.17 -12.33
N VAL A 190 8.50 17.63 -13.58
CA VAL A 190 9.73 17.46 -14.39
C VAL A 190 10.91 18.15 -13.72
N ALA A 191 10.75 19.39 -13.26
CA ALA A 191 11.80 20.11 -12.55
C ALA A 191 12.24 19.39 -11.26
N PHE A 192 11.29 18.77 -10.55
CA PHE A 192 11.60 17.94 -9.39
C PHE A 192 12.40 16.69 -9.77
N VAL A 193 12.02 15.99 -10.85
CA VAL A 193 12.76 14.82 -11.35
C VAL A 193 14.17 15.23 -11.75
N ASP A 194 14.33 16.26 -12.57
CA ASP A 194 15.62 16.76 -13.03
C ASP A 194 16.57 17.10 -11.88
N ALA A 195 16.05 17.76 -10.85
CA ALA A 195 16.84 18.16 -9.69
C ALA A 195 17.27 16.97 -8.81
N ASN A 196 16.48 15.89 -8.79
CA ASN A 196 16.63 14.82 -7.80
C ASN A 196 16.99 13.45 -8.41
N ILE A 197 17.09 13.34 -9.74
CA ILE A 197 17.27 12.06 -10.44
C ILE A 197 18.50 11.27 -9.97
N ALA A 198 19.61 11.94 -9.65
CA ALA A 198 20.81 11.28 -9.16
C ALA A 198 20.56 10.57 -7.82
N THR A 199 19.87 11.24 -6.89
CA THR A 199 19.50 10.68 -5.59
C THR A 199 18.47 9.56 -5.76
N ILE A 200 17.40 9.82 -6.52
CA ILE A 200 16.35 8.82 -6.81
C ILE A 200 16.97 7.54 -7.37
N TYR A 201 17.83 7.66 -8.39
CA TYR A 201 18.46 6.51 -9.03
C TYR A 201 19.42 5.76 -8.10
N SER A 202 20.20 6.48 -7.30
CA SER A 202 21.10 5.87 -6.31
C SER A 202 20.32 5.10 -5.25
N ASP A 203 19.22 5.67 -4.76
CA ASP A 203 18.43 5.08 -3.69
C ASP A 203 17.59 3.89 -4.16
N LEU A 204 17.06 3.95 -5.39
CA LEU A 204 16.41 2.79 -6.03
C LEU A 204 17.39 1.62 -6.17
N LYS A 205 18.64 1.88 -6.60
CA LYS A 205 19.70 0.85 -6.64
C LYS A 205 20.05 0.29 -5.27
N ALA A 206 19.95 1.11 -4.23
CA ALA A 206 20.15 0.69 -2.85
C ALA A 206 18.93 -0.07 -2.26
N GLY A 207 17.86 -0.25 -3.03
CA GLY A 207 16.65 -0.94 -2.59
C GLY A 207 15.84 -0.15 -1.56
N LYS A 208 15.97 1.18 -1.51
CA LYS A 208 15.16 2.02 -0.64
C LYS A 208 13.73 2.09 -1.16
N ARG A 209 12.77 2.11 -0.23
CA ARG A 209 11.34 2.24 -0.54
C ARG A 209 10.96 3.69 -0.86
N PRO A 210 9.87 3.95 -1.60
CA PRO A 210 9.44 5.29 -1.98
C PRO A 210 9.39 6.31 -0.83
N ASN A 211 8.88 5.90 0.34
CA ASN A 211 8.82 6.75 1.52
C ASN A 211 10.21 7.18 2.02
N GLN A 212 11.18 6.27 1.98
CA GLN A 212 12.55 6.53 2.43
C GLN A 212 13.24 7.48 1.44
N ILE A 213 13.07 7.23 0.14
CA ILE A 213 13.58 8.12 -0.92
C ILE A 213 12.95 9.51 -0.76
N CYS A 214 11.63 9.62 -0.62
CA CYS A 214 10.97 10.91 -0.43
C CYS A 214 11.35 11.61 0.88
N ALA A 215 11.75 10.88 1.91
CA ALA A 215 12.31 11.45 3.13
C ALA A 215 13.75 11.95 2.90
N ASP A 216 14.57 11.20 2.16
CA ASP A 216 15.93 11.60 1.77
C ASP A 216 15.93 12.84 0.85
N LEU A 217 14.88 12.99 0.03
CA LEU A 217 14.61 14.19 -0.77
C LEU A 217 14.02 15.36 0.04
N GLY A 218 13.75 15.16 1.34
CA GLY A 218 13.20 16.18 2.23
C GLY A 218 11.73 16.55 1.98
N VAL A 219 11.01 15.78 1.15
CA VAL A 219 9.59 16.00 0.85
C VAL A 219 8.69 15.38 1.92
N CYS A 220 9.09 14.21 2.41
CA CYS A 220 8.40 13.51 3.50
C CYS A 220 9.15 13.71 4.83
N PRO A 221 8.44 13.66 5.96
CA PRO A 221 9.10 13.64 7.27
C PRO A 221 9.98 12.38 7.40
N THR A 222 11.18 12.54 7.96
CA THR A 222 12.03 11.40 8.34
C THR A 222 11.33 10.60 9.42
N LEU A 223 11.04 9.33 9.17
CA LEU A 223 10.58 8.43 10.23
C LEU A 223 11.65 8.42 11.34
N PRO A 224 11.26 8.55 12.63
CA PRO A 224 12.24 8.41 13.70
C PRO A 224 12.92 7.03 13.59
N PRO A 225 14.23 6.93 13.86
CA PRO A 225 14.92 5.65 13.85
C PRO A 225 14.16 4.72 14.79
N SER A 226 13.72 3.57 14.28
CA SER A 226 13.20 2.50 15.12
C SER A 226 14.29 2.15 16.12
N THR A 227 14.13 2.63 17.35
CA THR A 227 14.93 2.14 18.47
C THR A 227 14.83 0.61 18.46
N PRO A 228 15.95 -0.12 18.55
CA PRO A 228 15.92 -1.57 18.63
C PRO A 228 15.22 -1.95 19.94
N THR A 229 13.93 -2.25 19.89
CA THR A 229 13.20 -2.80 21.02
C THR A 229 13.69 -4.23 21.25
N ALA A 230 14.63 -4.35 22.17
CA ALA A 230 14.93 -5.50 23.03
C ALA A 230 14.30 -6.86 22.62
N ALA A 231 14.80 -7.46 21.54
CA ALA A 231 14.65 -8.90 21.27
C ALA A 231 15.99 -9.59 21.45
N ALA A 232 16.61 -9.41 22.62
CA ALA A 232 17.82 -10.13 23.01
C ALA A 232 17.74 -10.45 24.50
N ASN A 233 16.80 -11.31 24.91
CA ASN A 233 16.83 -11.99 26.21
C ASN A 233 15.82 -13.16 26.36
N PHE A 234 15.47 -13.86 25.28
CA PHE A 234 14.61 -15.06 25.38
C PHE A 234 15.32 -16.40 25.16
N PHE A 235 16.64 -16.42 24.92
CA PHE A 235 17.41 -17.66 24.72
C PHE A 235 18.23 -18.14 25.94
N LYS A 236 17.99 -17.57 27.12
CA LYS A 236 18.45 -18.16 28.39
C LYS A 236 17.27 -18.23 29.35
N LEU A 237 16.95 -19.45 29.77
CA LEU A 237 15.94 -19.86 30.76
C LEU A 237 14.58 -20.29 30.21
N ARG A 238 14.52 -21.43 29.50
CA ARG A 238 13.87 -22.67 29.97
C ARG A 238 13.96 -23.76 28.91
#